data_AF-A0A973EHW6-F1
#
_entry.id   AF-A0A973EHW6-F1
#
_cell.length_a   1.000
_cell.length_b   1.000
_cell.length_c   1.000
_cell.angle_alpha   90.00
_cell.angle_beta   90.00
_cell.angle_gamma   90.00
#
_symmetry.space_group_name_H-M   'P 1'
#
loop_
_entity.id
_entity.type
_entity.pdbx_description
1 polymer ?
#
loop_
_entity_poly.entity_id
_entity_poly.type
_entity_poly.pdbx_seq_one_letter_code
_entity_poly.pdbx_strand_id
1 'polypeptide(L)'
;MTRPNAERLVLTAPLGLWSGLDPETGRIRDARHPQFGACITGKALYLPGTTGSTSGPSVLADCLRRGRGPRCIVLPRADASILAATAVAKHLYGVDCPVQIEAPGGA
;
A
#
# COMPACT_ATOMS: atom_id res chain seq x y z
N MET A 1 -2.66 0.66 17.18
CA MET A 1 -3.90 -0.12 17.34
C MET A 1 -4.43 -0.48 15.96
N THR A 2 -4.16 -1.71 15.51
CA THR A 2 -4.66 -2.27 14.24
C THR A 2 -6.20 -2.31 14.31
N ARG A 3 -6.91 -1.54 13.47
CA ARG A 3 -8.39 -1.50 13.53
C ARG A 3 -8.93 -2.89 13.12
N PRO A 4 -9.60 -3.64 14.01
CA PRO A 4 -9.76 -5.11 13.90
C PRO A 4 -10.77 -5.63 12.85
N ASN A 5 -11.20 -4.83 11.87
CA ASN A 5 -12.25 -5.22 10.92
C ASN A 5 -11.96 -4.86 9.45
N ALA A 6 -10.69 -4.71 9.07
CA ALA A 6 -10.33 -4.56 7.66
C ALA A 6 -10.07 -5.93 7.05
N GLU A 7 -10.70 -6.22 5.89
CA GLU A 7 -10.40 -7.42 5.11
C GLU A 7 -8.91 -7.43 4.75
N ARG A 8 -8.24 -8.56 4.92
CA ARG A 8 -6.80 -8.69 4.64
C ARG A 8 -6.59 -8.95 3.15
N LEU A 9 -5.65 -8.22 2.56
CA LEU A 9 -5.12 -8.53 1.24
C LEU A 9 -3.62 -8.78 1.36
N VAL A 10 -3.22 -10.03 1.11
CA VAL A 10 -1.82 -10.45 1.15
C VAL A 10 -1.29 -10.50 -0.28
N LEU A 11 -0.28 -9.67 -0.55
CA LEU A 11 0.47 -9.75 -1.81
C LEU A 11 1.61 -10.73 -1.65
N THR A 12 1.74 -11.66 -2.60
CA THR A 12 2.79 -12.69 -2.58
C THR A 12 4.03 -12.28 -3.37
N ALA A 13 4.00 -11.10 -3.97
CA ALA A 13 5.12 -10.50 -4.69
C ALA A 13 5.22 -9.00 -4.36
N PRO A 14 6.40 -8.39 -4.52
CA PRO A 14 6.54 -6.95 -4.42
C PRO A 14 5.69 -6.21 -5.46
N LEU A 15 5.16 -5.05 -5.08
CA LEU A 15 4.35 -4.21 -5.96
C LEU A 15 5.16 -3.00 -6.44
N GLY A 16 5.22 -2.81 -7.76
CA GLY A 16 5.66 -1.54 -8.33
C GLY A 16 4.55 -0.50 -8.18
N LEU A 17 4.71 0.50 -7.32
CA LEU A 17 3.65 1.47 -7.05
C LEU A 17 3.29 2.28 -8.30
N TRP A 18 4.29 2.73 -9.07
CA TRP A 18 4.03 3.48 -10.30
C TRP A 18 3.51 2.59 -11.43
N SER A 19 4.13 1.44 -11.68
CA SER A 19 3.76 0.58 -12.82
C SER A 19 2.51 -0.25 -12.55
N GLY A 20 2.34 -0.71 -11.31
CA GLY A 20 1.39 -1.77 -10.96
C GLY A 20 0.17 -1.34 -10.17
N LEU A 21 0.05 -0.08 -9.74
CA LEU A 21 -1.14 0.42 -9.04
C LEU A 21 -1.88 1.46 -9.88
N ASP A 22 -3.19 1.30 -10.01
CA ASP A 22 -4.09 2.30 -10.58
C ASP A 22 -4.67 3.20 -9.47
N PRO A 23 -4.37 4.52 -9.46
CA PRO A 23 -4.87 5.44 -8.44
C PRO A 23 -6.35 5.82 -8.58
N GLU A 24 -6.94 5.66 -9.76
CA GLU A 24 -8.36 5.93 -9.97
C GLU A 24 -9.22 4.81 -9.39
N THR A 25 -8.76 3.57 -9.52
CA THR A 25 -9.54 2.39 -9.09
C THR A 25 -9.06 1.77 -7.79
N GLY A 26 -7.81 1.98 -7.39
CA GLY A 26 -7.16 1.25 -6.29
C GLY A 26 -6.83 -0.21 -6.63
N ARG A 27 -6.75 -0.56 -7.93
CA ARG A 27 -6.52 -1.94 -8.38
C ARG A 27 -5.08 -2.17 -8.79
N ILE A 28 -4.61 -3.39 -8.59
CA ILE A 28 -3.34 -3.86 -9.14
C ILE A 28 -3.51 -4.07 -10.64
N ARG A 29 -2.77 -3.31 -11.45
CA ARG A 29 -2.84 -3.30 -12.92
C ARG A 29 -1.67 -3.98 -13.62
N ASP A 30 -0.60 -4.36 -12.91
CA ASP A 30 0.48 -5.13 -13.52
C ASP A 30 -0.01 -6.56 -13.76
N ALA A 31 -0.23 -6.93 -15.02
CA ALA A 31 -0.69 -8.25 -15.43
C ALA A 31 0.25 -9.40 -15.04
N ARG A 32 1.51 -9.09 -14.70
CA ARG A 32 2.50 -10.07 -14.24
C ARG A 32 2.44 -10.29 -12.73
N HIS A 33 1.72 -9.45 -11.99
CA HIS A 33 1.60 -9.57 -10.55
C HIS A 33 0.61 -10.69 -10.19
N PRO A 34 0.93 -11.59 -9.23
CA PRO A 34 0.05 -12.72 -8.89
C PRO A 34 -1.36 -12.29 -8.44
N GLN A 35 -1.47 -11.12 -7.82
CA GLN A 35 -2.74 -10.50 -7.41
C GLN A 35 -3.28 -9.47 -8.42
N PHE A 36 -2.98 -9.61 -9.72
CA PHE A 36 -3.55 -8.74 -10.76
C PHE A 36 -5.08 -8.64 -10.64
N GLY A 37 -5.62 -7.43 -10.76
CA GLY A 37 -7.05 -7.14 -10.63
C GLY A 37 -7.55 -6.96 -9.18
N ALA A 38 -6.77 -7.36 -8.17
CA ALA A 38 -7.14 -7.16 -6.77
C ALA A 38 -7.22 -5.67 -6.42
N CYS A 39 -8.20 -5.30 -5.58
CA CYS A 39 -8.39 -3.93 -5.12
C CYS A 39 -7.83 -3.76 -3.70
N ILE A 40 -6.97 -2.75 -3.49
CA ILE A 40 -6.39 -2.47 -2.17
C ILE A 40 -7.29 -1.61 -1.30
N THR A 41 -8.31 -0.97 -1.88
CA THR A 41 -9.14 0.03 -1.21
C THR A 41 -9.79 -0.50 0.06
N GLY A 42 -9.54 0.17 1.19
CA GLY A 42 -10.13 -0.17 2.48
C GLY A 42 -9.60 -1.46 3.14
N LYS A 43 -8.67 -2.16 2.51
CA LYS A 43 -8.10 -3.43 3.02
C LYS A 43 -6.91 -3.19 3.94
N ALA A 44 -6.62 -4.17 4.80
CA ALA A 44 -5.32 -4.29 5.46
C ALA A 44 -4.35 -4.93 4.47
N LEU A 45 -3.46 -4.13 3.89
CA LEU A 45 -2.56 -4.55 2.83
C LEU A 45 -1.26 -5.10 3.42
N TYR A 46 -0.99 -6.39 3.23
CA TYR A 46 0.27 -7.03 3.57
C TYR A 46 1.13 -7.05 2.32
N LEU A 47 2.22 -6.29 2.36
CA LEU A 47 3.08 -6.03 1.21
C LEU A 47 4.51 -6.52 1.54
N PRO A 48 5.07 -7.47 0.77
CA PRO A 48 6.41 -7.99 1.04
C PRO A 48 7.52 -6.96 0.72
N GLY A 49 7.19 -5.95 -0.07
CA GLY A 49 8.03 -4.81 -0.39
C GLY A 49 7.54 -4.08 -1.63
N THR A 50 8.18 -2.97 -1.97
CA THR A 50 7.95 -2.27 -3.24
C THR A 50 9.07 -2.55 -4.23
N THR A 51 8.76 -2.51 -5.53
CA THR A 51 9.77 -2.50 -6.59
C THR A 51 9.84 -1.15 -7.26
N GLY A 52 10.92 -0.42 -7.00
CA GLY A 52 11.39 0.69 -7.83
C GLY A 52 10.50 1.94 -7.94
N SER A 53 11.15 2.98 -8.47
CA SER A 53 10.68 4.32 -8.82
C SER A 53 10.61 5.35 -7.69
N THR A 54 11.42 6.41 -7.83
CA THR A 54 11.34 7.66 -7.05
C THR A 54 9.95 8.31 -7.13
N SER A 55 9.19 8.04 -8.20
CA SER A 55 7.80 8.51 -8.38
C SER A 55 6.73 7.57 -7.83
N GLY A 56 7.07 6.35 -7.40
CA GLY A 56 6.10 5.40 -6.83
C GLY A 56 5.29 5.94 -5.64
N PRO A 57 5.88 6.72 -4.72
CA PRO A 57 5.15 7.26 -3.57
C PRO A 57 3.99 8.18 -3.93
N SER A 58 4.09 8.94 -5.03
CA SER A 58 3.03 9.89 -5.43
C SER A 58 1.77 9.16 -5.86
N VAL A 59 1.88 7.98 -6.51
CA VAL A 59 0.73 7.17 -6.92
C VAL A 59 0.00 6.62 -5.71
N LEU A 60 0.72 6.10 -4.71
CA LEU A 60 0.09 5.63 -3.48
C LEU A 60 -0.53 6.78 -2.68
N ALA A 61 0.14 7.93 -2.59
CA ALA A 61 -0.44 9.13 -1.97
C ALA A 61 -1.71 9.59 -2.69
N ASP A 62 -1.76 9.50 -4.02
CA ASP A 62 -2.94 9.83 -4.81
C ASP A 62 -4.09 8.85 -4.57
N CYS A 63 -3.79 7.54 -4.46
CA CYS A 63 -4.78 6.53 -4.04
C CYS A 63 -5.39 6.89 -2.70
N LEU A 64 -4.55 7.22 -1.71
CA LEU A 64 -4.98 7.58 -0.36
C LEU A 64 -5.85 8.84 -0.38
N ARG A 65 -5.40 9.90 -1.06
CA ARG A 65 -6.14 11.15 -1.26
C ARG A 65 -7.54 10.93 -1.83
N ARG A 66 -7.68 9.99 -2.76
CA ARG A 66 -8.96 9.66 -3.43
C ARG A 66 -9.84 8.69 -2.64
N GLY A 67 -9.42 8.26 -1.44
CA GLY A 67 -10.10 7.22 -0.68
C GLY A 67 -10.04 5.84 -1.34
N ARG A 68 -9.10 5.62 -2.27
CA ARG A 68 -8.85 4.35 -2.97
C ARG A 68 -7.67 3.57 -2.40
N GLY A 69 -6.95 4.14 -1.43
CA GLY A 69 -5.85 3.48 -0.77
C GLY A 69 -6.28 2.45 0.28
N PRO A 70 -5.31 1.70 0.83
CA PRO A 70 -5.55 0.73 1.87
C PRO A 70 -5.90 1.41 3.20
N ARG A 71 -6.50 0.65 4.11
CA ARG A 71 -6.83 1.13 5.45
C ARG A 71 -5.63 1.10 6.40
N CYS A 72 -4.70 0.17 6.17
CA CYS A 72 -3.38 0.14 6.77
C CYS A 72 -2.44 -0.72 5.92
N ILE A 73 -1.15 -0.51 6.08
CA ILE A 73 -0.11 -1.26 5.36
C ILE A 73 0.75 -2.00 6.38
N VAL A 74 1.03 -3.26 6.10
CA VAL A 74 1.88 -4.14 6.89
C VAL A 74 3.07 -4.55 6.03
N LEU A 75 4.28 -4.33 6.53
CA LEU A 75 5.53 -4.60 5.82
C LEU A 75 6.46 -5.48 6.67
N PRO A 76 7.26 -6.37 6.06
CA PRO A 76 8.29 -7.13 6.79
C PRO A 76 9.48 -6.25 7.23
N ARG A 77 9.67 -5.09 6.60
CA ARG A 77 10.74 -4.12 6.87
C ARG A 77 10.32 -2.73 6.41
N ALA A 78 10.93 -1.69 6.98
CA ALA A 78 10.65 -0.32 6.58
C ALA A 78 10.93 -0.11 5.08
N ASP A 79 9.99 0.54 4.40
CA ASP A 79 10.08 0.88 2.98
C ASP A 79 9.90 2.39 2.82
N ALA A 80 10.95 3.06 2.35
CA ALA A 80 10.96 4.52 2.22
C ALA A 80 9.85 5.02 1.30
N SER A 81 9.48 4.26 0.26
CA SER A 81 8.45 4.66 -0.68
C SER A 81 7.06 4.68 -0.03
N ILE A 82 6.77 3.65 0.77
CA ILE A 82 5.53 3.55 1.53
C ILE A 82 5.47 4.66 2.58
N LEU A 83 6.54 4.82 3.36
CA LEU A 83 6.60 5.85 4.40
C LEU A 83 6.41 7.25 3.82
N ALA A 84 7.09 7.58 2.72
CA ALA A 84 6.94 8.84 2.03
C ALA A 84 5.49 9.07 1.56
N ALA A 85 4.86 8.07 0.92
CA ALA A 85 3.49 8.18 0.45
C ALA A 85 2.50 8.45 1.61
N THR A 86 2.63 7.70 2.70
CA THR A 86 1.74 7.87 3.87
C THR A 86 1.99 9.18 4.61
N ALA A 87 3.23 9.67 4.66
CA ALA A 87 3.54 10.97 5.22
C ALA A 87 2.94 12.11 4.37
N VAL A 88 3.09 12.04 3.05
CA VAL A 88 2.47 12.99 2.12
C VAL A 88 0.96 12.98 2.27
N ALA A 89 0.32 11.81 2.31
CA ALA A 89 -1.12 11.70 2.48
C ALA A 89 -1.62 12.32 3.79
N LYS A 90 -0.88 12.09 4.88
CA LYS A 90 -1.20 12.66 6.18
C LYS A 90 -1.02 14.18 6.22
N HIS A 91 0.12 14.67 5.76
CA HIS A 91 0.48 16.08 5.91
C HIS A 91 -0.17 17.00 4.88
N LEU A 92 -0.38 16.54 3.64
CA LEU A 92 -0.96 17.37 2.58
C LEU A 92 -2.47 17.16 2.41
N TYR A 93 -2.98 15.97 2.73
CA TYR A 93 -4.39 15.62 2.47
C TYR A 93 -5.19 15.28 3.73
N GLY A 94 -4.57 15.25 4.92
CA GLY A 94 -5.25 14.88 6.16
C GLY A 94 -5.72 13.42 6.20
N VAL A 95 -5.19 12.56 5.33
CA VAL A 95 -5.56 11.14 5.24
C VAL A 95 -4.55 10.30 6.02
N ASP A 96 -5.01 9.62 7.06
CA ASP A 96 -4.17 8.71 7.84
C ASP A 96 -4.22 7.27 7.29
N CYS A 97 -3.05 6.71 7.01
CA CYS A 97 -2.86 5.31 6.63
C CYS A 97 -1.72 4.73 7.46
N PRO A 98 -2.03 4.06 8.59
CA PRO A 98 -1.02 3.50 9.47
C PRO A 98 -0.14 2.47 8.75
N VAL A 99 1.16 2.54 9.00
CA VAL A 99 2.16 1.56 8.54
C VAL A 99 2.65 0.79 9.76
N GLN A 100 2.60 -0.54 9.69
CA GLN A 100 3.12 -1.44 10.71
C GLN A 100 4.24 -2.29 10.12
N ILE A 101 5.33 -2.46 10.88
CA ILE A 101 6.38 -3.43 10.55
C ILE A 101 6.06 -4.73 11.29
N GLU A 102 6.05 -5.86 10.58
CA GLU A 102 5.93 -7.17 11.22
C GLU A 102 7.15 -7.42 12.08
N ALA A 103 6.93 -7.90 13.31
CA ALA A 103 8.03 -8.29 14.17
C ALA A 103 8.73 -9.52 13.57
N PRO A 104 10.07 -9.60 13.61
CA PRO A 104 10.76 -10.83 13.24
C PRO A 104 10.29 -11.98 14.15
N GLY A 105 9.70 -13.03 13.56
CA GLY A 105 9.24 -14.22 14.29
C GLY A 105 7.72 -14.50 14.28
N GLY A 106 6.94 -13.83 13.43
CA GLY A 106 5.50 -14.08 13.27
C GLY A 106 5.14 -15.06 12.16
N ALA A 107 5.71 -16.27 12.15
CA ALA A 107 5.23 -17.44 11.39
C ALA A 107 5.77 -18.71 12.02
#